data_AF-A0A1J9RGN0-F1
#
_entry.id   AF-A0A1J9RGN0-F1
#
_cell.length_a   1.000
_cell.length_b   1.000
_cell.length_c   1.000
_cell.angle_alpha   90.00
_cell.angle_beta   90.00
_cell.angle_gamma   90.00
#
_symmetry.space_group_name_H-M   'P 1'
#
loop_
_entity.id
_entity.type
_entity.pdbx_description
1 polymer ?
#
loop_
_entity_poly.entity_id
_entity_poly.type
_entity_poly.pdbx_seq_one_letter_code
_entity_poly.pdbx_strand_id
1 'polypeptide(L)'
;MHVGRTLESSNLSSIIRSSPYEFLVGADRTRMVIHDSIAQNLSEPLSALIHNGQMKESISGGGPLDDVDVDTFTGFCEFAYTGVYSRREP
;
A
#
# COMPACT_ATOMS: atom_id res chain seq x y z
N MET A 1 0.90 -22.11 12.15
CA MET A 1 -0.43 -21.80 11.56
C MET A 1 -0.45 -20.31 11.29
N HIS A 2 -0.38 -19.88 10.03
CA HIS A 2 -0.41 -18.47 9.66
C HIS A 2 -1.86 -17.98 9.74
N VAL A 3 -2.19 -17.18 10.74
CA VAL A 3 -3.49 -16.51 10.83
C VAL A 3 -3.44 -15.32 9.89
N GLY A 4 -3.96 -15.49 8.66
CA GLY A 4 -4.18 -14.37 7.75
C GLY A 4 -5.17 -13.39 8.40
N ARG A 5 -4.82 -12.10 8.47
CA ARG A 5 -5.74 -11.07 8.98
C ARG A 5 -6.90 -10.95 8.01
N THR A 6 -8.09 -11.41 8.38
CA THR A 6 -9.29 -11.14 7.58
C THR A 6 -9.69 -9.69 7.80
N LEU A 7 -9.89 -8.91 6.72
CA LEU A 7 -10.46 -7.57 6.83
C LEU A 7 -11.95 -7.68 7.18
N GLU A 8 -12.32 -7.23 8.37
CA GLU A 8 -13.72 -7.17 8.80
C GLU A 8 -14.52 -6.21 7.90
N SER A 9 -15.79 -6.51 7.61
CA SER A 9 -16.62 -5.74 6.65
C SER A 9 -16.80 -4.25 7.03
N SER A 10 -16.72 -3.92 8.31
CA SER A 10 -16.72 -2.54 8.83
C SER A 10 -15.44 -1.77 8.45
N ASN A 11 -14.32 -2.47 8.27
CA ASN A 11 -13.04 -1.90 7.85
C ASN A 11 -13.03 -1.62 6.34
N LEU A 12 -13.62 -2.51 5.52
CA LEU A 12 -13.71 -2.34 4.07
C LEU A 12 -14.48 -1.07 3.66
N SER A 13 -15.59 -0.77 4.33
CA SER A 13 -16.37 0.44 4.04
C SER A 13 -15.59 1.73 4.35
N SER A 14 -14.72 1.69 5.35
CA SER A 14 -13.79 2.79 5.65
C SER A 14 -12.74 2.90 4.56
N ILE A 15 -12.14 1.77 4.15
CA ILE A 15 -11.12 1.70 3.10
C ILE A 15 -11.59 2.33 1.79
N ILE A 16 -12.74 1.90 1.27
CA ILE A 16 -13.25 2.39 -0.02
C ILE A 16 -13.60 3.89 0.00
N ARG A 17 -13.87 4.46 1.18
CA ARG A 17 -14.20 5.89 1.34
C ARG A 17 -13.00 6.75 1.68
N SER A 18 -11.86 6.14 1.94
CA SER A 18 -10.65 6.80 2.40
C SER A 18 -9.85 7.35 1.21
N SER A 19 -8.93 8.28 1.47
CA SER A 19 -8.29 9.02 0.37
C SER A 19 -7.34 8.10 -0.40
N PRO A 20 -7.37 8.10 -1.74
CA PRO A 20 -6.38 7.39 -2.52
C PRO A 20 -5.01 8.10 -2.40
N TYR A 21 -3.95 7.30 -2.33
CA TYR A 21 -2.57 7.74 -2.40
C TYR A 21 -1.88 7.02 -3.56
N GLU A 22 -1.17 7.80 -4.38
CA GLU A 22 -0.44 7.30 -5.53
C GLU A 22 1.03 7.04 -5.16
N PHE A 23 1.56 5.91 -5.61
CA PHE A 23 2.97 5.55 -5.60
C PHE A 23 3.47 5.45 -7.04
N LEU A 24 4.73 5.85 -7.25
CA LEU A 24 5.48 5.56 -8.47
C LEU A 24 6.41 4.38 -8.20
N VAL A 25 6.22 3.26 -8.91
CA VAL A 25 6.90 1.99 -8.62
C VAL A 25 7.74 1.53 -9.81
N GLY A 26 8.94 1.04 -9.50
CA GLY A 26 9.90 0.50 -10.46
C GLY A 26 10.57 1.57 -11.31
N ALA A 27 11.54 1.15 -12.11
CA ALA A 27 12.33 2.03 -12.99
C ALA A 27 11.46 2.82 -13.98
N ASP A 28 10.34 2.25 -14.43
CA ASP A 28 9.37 2.89 -15.33
C ASP A 28 8.41 3.85 -14.61
N ARG A 29 8.50 3.96 -13.28
CA ARG A 29 7.63 4.81 -12.44
C ARG A 29 6.15 4.53 -12.69
N THR A 30 5.80 3.26 -12.67
CA THR A 30 4.42 2.80 -12.84
C THR A 30 3.56 3.37 -11.72
N ARG A 31 2.48 4.05 -12.09
CA ARG A 31 1.52 4.62 -11.14
C ARG A 31 0.67 3.51 -10.53
N MET A 32 0.72 3.40 -9.22
CA MET A 32 -0.09 2.46 -8.45
C MET A 32 -0.80 3.18 -7.32
N VAL A 33 -2.08 2.86 -7.08
CA VAL A 33 -2.91 3.59 -6.10
C VAL A 33 -3.31 2.65 -4.97
N ILE A 34 -3.17 3.13 -3.73
CA ILE A 34 -3.71 2.46 -2.53
C ILE A 34 -4.54 3.43 -1.70
N HIS A 35 -5.45 2.90 -0.88
CA HIS A 35 -6.24 3.71 0.04
C HIS A 35 -5.44 4.00 1.31
N ASP A 36 -5.44 5.25 1.81
CA ASP A 36 -4.63 5.68 2.95
C ASP A 36 -4.90 4.87 4.25
N SER A 37 -6.16 4.49 4.48
CA SER A 37 -6.54 3.67 5.63
C SER A 37 -5.93 2.27 5.62
N ILE A 38 -5.54 1.74 4.45
CA ILE A 38 -4.78 0.49 4.35
C ILE A 38 -3.40 0.65 4.98
N ALA A 39 -2.74 1.78 4.77
CA ALA A 39 -1.43 2.04 5.36
C ALA A 39 -1.48 2.16 6.88
N GLN A 40 -2.51 2.83 7.41
CA GLN A 40 -2.76 2.93 8.86
C GLN A 40 -2.92 1.55 9.51
N ASN A 41 -3.60 0.62 8.83
CA ASN A 41 -3.82 -0.74 9.34
C ASN A 41 -2.60 -1.66 9.18
N LEU A 42 -1.71 -1.36 8.23
CA LEU A 42 -0.55 -2.18 7.93
C LEU A 42 0.66 -1.85 8.79
N SER A 43 1.07 -0.57 8.82
CA SER A 43 2.25 -0.17 9.58
C SER A 43 2.25 1.32 9.91
N GLU A 44 2.70 1.64 11.13
CA GLU A 44 2.90 3.01 11.58
C GLU A 44 3.92 3.78 10.71
N PRO A 45 5.03 3.18 10.22
CA PRO A 45 5.94 3.85 9.28
C PRO A 45 5.31 4.16 7.92
N LEU A 46 4.48 3.27 7.37
CA LEU A 46 3.82 3.51 6.08
C LEU A 46 2.71 4.55 6.20
N SER A 47 1.97 4.52 7.31
CA SER A 47 1.03 5.56 7.69
C SER A 47 1.75 6.92 7.78
N ALA A 48 2.89 6.98 8.48
CA ALA A 48 3.70 8.18 8.56
C ALA A 48 4.19 8.64 7.18
N LEU A 49 4.61 7.74 6.27
CA LEU A 49 5.02 8.11 4.92
C LEU A 49 3.91 8.79 4.12
N ILE A 50 2.68 8.28 4.22
CA ILE A 50 1.51 8.80 3.50
C ILE A 50 0.99 10.11 4.12
N HIS A 51 1.03 10.22 5.44
CA HIS A 51 0.41 11.34 6.16
C HIS A 51 1.38 12.44 6.59
N ASN A 52 2.70 12.20 6.54
CA ASN A 52 3.71 13.20 6.93
C ASN A 52 4.02 14.15 5.77
N GLY A 53 3.07 15.05 5.52
CA GLY A 53 3.05 16.14 4.53
C GLY A 53 4.23 17.11 4.49
N GLN A 54 5.33 16.83 5.19
CA GLN A 54 6.54 17.66 5.25
C GLN A 54 7.72 17.10 4.45
N MET A 55 7.64 15.85 3.98
CA MET A 55 8.63 15.28 3.06
C MET A 55 8.18 15.51 1.61
N LYS A 56 9.12 15.85 0.73
CA LYS A 56 8.88 16.11 -0.70
C LYS A 56 8.08 14.99 -1.39
N GLU A 57 8.18 13.78 -0.85
CA GLU A 57 7.42 12.59 -1.22
C GLU A 57 5.91 12.70 -0.91
N SER A 58 5.50 13.26 0.23
CA SER A 58 4.07 13.47 0.53
C SER A 58 3.40 14.54 -0.35
N ILE A 59 4.18 15.43 -0.97
CA ILE A 59 3.69 16.48 -1.88
C ILE A 59 3.69 15.98 -3.35
N SER A 60 4.51 14.98 -3.69
CA SER A 60 4.67 14.44 -5.05
C SER A 60 4.18 12.98 -5.24
N GLY A 61 3.56 12.35 -4.24
CA GLY A 61 3.02 10.98 -4.37
C GLY A 61 4.06 9.87 -4.11
N GLY A 62 4.70 9.92 -2.95
CA GLY A 62 5.83 9.06 -2.60
C GLY A 62 7.06 9.41 -3.44
N GLY A 63 8.25 9.21 -2.93
CA GLY A 63 9.41 9.14 -3.81
C GLY A 63 9.25 7.90 -4.68
N PRO A 64 9.82 7.92 -5.90
CA PRO A 64 9.76 6.74 -6.74
C PRO A 64 10.42 5.56 -6.00
N LEU A 65 9.66 4.47 -5.87
CA LEU A 65 10.15 3.18 -5.41
C LEU A 65 10.90 2.51 -6.57
N ASP A 66 11.97 3.14 -7.05
CA ASP A 66 12.73 2.73 -8.24
C ASP A 66 13.35 1.32 -8.06
N ASP A 67 13.70 0.94 -6.83
CA ASP A 67 14.28 -0.36 -6.48
C ASP A 67 13.23 -1.47 -6.24
N VAL A 68 11.94 -1.13 -6.23
CA VAL A 68 10.86 -2.09 -6.01
C VAL A 68 10.20 -2.43 -7.32
N ASP A 69 10.20 -3.72 -7.66
CA ASP A 69 9.49 -4.22 -8.82
C ASP A 69 7.97 -4.11 -8.67
N VAL A 70 7.27 -3.86 -9.78
CA VAL A 70 5.82 -3.67 -9.81
C VAL A 70 5.08 -4.91 -9.31
N ASP A 71 5.53 -6.13 -9.63
CA ASP A 71 4.92 -7.37 -9.14
C ASP A 71 5.12 -7.52 -7.63
N THR A 72 6.26 -7.09 -7.11
CA THR A 72 6.53 -7.11 -5.66
C THR A 72 5.60 -6.15 -4.93
N PHE A 73 5.44 -4.92 -5.43
CA PHE A 73 4.50 -3.95 -4.85
C PHE A 73 3.04 -4.39 -5.01
N THR A 74 2.71 -5.05 -6.13
CA THR A 74 1.39 -5.64 -6.36
C THR A 74 1.08 -6.72 -5.31
N GLY A 75 2.01 -7.65 -5.06
CA GLY A 75 1.84 -8.68 -4.03
C GLY A 75 1.74 -8.08 -2.61
N PHE A 76 2.46 -7.00 -2.35
CA PHE A 76 2.30 -6.22 -1.12
C PHE A 76 0.88 -5.64 -1.00
N CYS A 77 0.34 -5.04 -2.07
CA CYS A 77 -1.02 -4.51 -2.09
C CYS A 77 -2.07 -5.61 -1.94
N GLU A 78 -1.92 -6.74 -2.62
CA GLU A 78 -2.83 -7.89 -2.49
C GLU A 78 -2.87 -8.37 -1.03
N PHE A 79 -1.72 -8.51 -0.38
CA PHE A 79 -1.66 -8.81 1.05
C PHE A 79 -2.29 -7.72 1.91
N ALA A 80 -2.09 -6.45 1.57
CA ALA A 80 -2.68 -5.33 2.28
C ALA A 80 -4.21 -5.36 2.29
N TYR A 81 -4.83 -5.69 1.15
CA TYR A 81 -6.28 -5.72 0.96
C TYR A 81 -6.93 -7.03 1.36
N THR A 82 -6.19 -8.14 1.43
CA THR A 82 -6.79 -9.47 1.66
C THR A 82 -6.29 -10.14 2.93
N GLY A 83 -5.16 -9.68 3.47
CA GLY A 83 -4.40 -10.34 4.52
C GLY A 83 -3.82 -11.69 4.12
N VAL A 84 -3.89 -12.05 2.83
CA VAL A 84 -3.36 -13.29 2.26
C VAL A 84 -2.19 -12.93 1.36
N TYR A 85 -1.02 -13.46 1.69
CA TYR A 85 0.14 -13.36 0.82
C TYR A 85 0.18 -14.61 -0.06
N SER A 86 -0.35 -14.52 -1.26
CA SER A 86 -0.15 -15.56 -2.27
C SER A 86 1.22 -15.35 -2.89
N ARG A 87 2.24 -16.02 -2.34
CA ARG A 87 3.51 -16.21 -3.04
C ARG A 87 3.16 -16.78 -4.42
N ARG A 88 3.40 -16.01 -5.48
CA ARG A 88 3.37 -16.58 -6.83
C ARG A 88 4.62 -17.46 -6.95
N GLU A 89 4.41 -18.74 -7.21
CA GLU A 89 5.51 -19.68 -7.48
C GLU A 89 6.23 -19.26 -8.77
N PRO A 90 7.54 -19.52 -8.89
CA PRO A 90 8.37 -19.03 -10.01
C PRO A 90 7.97 -19.59 -11.37
#